data_AF-A0A2K3UUU8-F1
#
_entry.id   AF-A0A2K3UUU8-F1
#
_cell.length_a   1.000
_cell.length_b   1.000
_cell.length_c   1.000
_cell.angle_alpha   90.00
_cell.angle_beta   90.00
_cell.angle_gamma   90.00
#
_symmetry.space_group_name_H-M   'P 1'
#
loop_
_entity.id
_entity.type
_entity.pdbx_description
1 polymer ?
#
loop_
_entity_poly.entity_id
_entity_poly.type
_entity_poly.pdbx_seq_one_letter_code
_entity_poly.pdbx_strand_id
1 'polypeptide(L)'
;MLLPWPPLDPVSGALALCVALIAAQWLWRVAREARLGFVPGSAWWAVPGVVCLPLAAILDVPALFGVGAALLLLAEFWPLAYRRPRSRPDPAWPAVGAVLSLVAVFGVLRRGALGPEAVGAGPQPILLTLLLGLSVASAAGLVAALRFPKVATRPALGFQARWNRTLTPDWPELNVTLSERGAHLRNVSRTPLRLAGWSPAGMNAWYRVRDEQGRVLAELAAGQVALLPVTPFDSGVRVWYGPVEGRRGARPREGQDAGNPQARLFRADWTPAAQAAQRVLN
;
A
#
# COMPACT_ATOMS: atom_id res chain seq x y z
N MET A 1 -39.74 8.62 -11.72
CA MET A 1 -40.26 7.34 -12.27
C MET A 1 -39.38 6.21 -11.77
N LEU A 2 -39.83 5.48 -10.74
CA LEU A 2 -39.17 4.24 -10.31
C LEU A 2 -39.51 3.18 -11.35
N LEU A 3 -38.50 2.57 -11.98
CA LEU A 3 -38.75 1.42 -12.86
C LEU A 3 -39.43 0.33 -12.02
N PRO A 4 -40.58 -0.23 -12.45
CA PRO A 4 -41.13 -1.41 -11.80
C PRO A 4 -40.09 -2.53 -11.93
N TRP A 5 -39.57 -3.00 -10.80
CA TRP A 5 -38.69 -4.15 -10.78
C TRP A 5 -39.56 -5.38 -11.11
N PRO A 6 -39.31 -6.09 -12.22
CA PRO A 6 -40.08 -7.29 -12.50
C PRO A 6 -39.86 -8.29 -11.34
N PRO A 7 -40.92 -8.98 -10.87
CA PRO A 7 -40.73 -10.07 -9.92
C PRO A 7 -39.79 -11.08 -10.58
N LEU A 8 -38.74 -11.45 -9.86
CA LEU A 8 -37.87 -12.54 -10.26
C LEU A 8 -38.60 -13.85 -9.96
N ASP A 9 -39.78 -14.11 -10.52
CA ASP A 9 -40.48 -15.37 -10.27
C ASP A 9 -39.53 -16.53 -10.59
N PRO A 10 -39.21 -17.43 -9.63
CA PRO A 10 -39.90 -17.73 -8.36
C PRO A 10 -39.27 -17.16 -7.04
N VAL A 11 -38.32 -16.24 -7.09
CA VAL A 11 -37.68 -15.60 -5.92
C VAL A 11 -38.63 -14.60 -5.26
N SER A 12 -39.05 -14.90 -4.02
CA SER A 12 -39.87 -13.98 -3.23
C SER A 12 -39.14 -12.67 -2.92
N GLY A 13 -39.88 -11.56 -2.83
CA GLY A 13 -39.30 -10.25 -2.46
C GLY A 13 -38.59 -10.26 -1.11
N ALA A 14 -39.09 -11.07 -0.16
CA ALA A 14 -38.45 -11.26 1.14
C ALA A 14 -37.08 -11.96 1.02
N LEU A 15 -36.99 -13.03 0.22
CA LEU A 15 -35.72 -13.71 -0.04
C LEU A 15 -34.72 -12.77 -0.73
N ALA A 16 -35.16 -12.05 -1.76
CA ALA A 16 -34.32 -11.06 -2.44
C ALA A 16 -33.77 -9.99 -1.48
N LEU A 17 -34.61 -9.47 -0.58
CA LEU A 17 -34.19 -8.51 0.44
C LEU A 17 -33.17 -9.12 1.41
N CYS A 18 -33.41 -10.34 1.91
CA CYS A 18 -32.46 -11.04 2.79
C CYS A 18 -31.10 -11.23 2.11
N VAL A 19 -31.08 -11.69 0.85
CA VAL A 19 -29.84 -11.87 0.09
C VAL A 19 -29.11 -10.53 -0.12
N ALA A 20 -29.84 -9.46 -0.42
CA ALA A 20 -29.27 -8.13 -0.56
C ALA A 20 -28.65 -7.62 0.76
N LEU A 21 -29.32 -7.83 1.89
CA LEU A 21 -28.82 -7.45 3.21
C LEU A 21 -27.55 -8.23 3.59
N ILE A 22 -27.52 -9.54 3.31
CA ILE A 22 -26.34 -10.39 3.53
C ILE A 22 -25.17 -9.88 2.68
N ALA A 23 -25.39 -9.63 1.39
CA ALA A 23 -24.35 -9.11 0.49
C ALA A 23 -23.84 -7.73 0.96
N ALA A 24 -24.75 -6.84 1.39
CA ALA A 24 -24.40 -5.51 1.89
C ALA A 24 -23.58 -5.58 3.20
N GLN A 25 -23.99 -6.44 4.14
CA GLN A 25 -23.27 -6.68 5.38
C GLN A 25 -21.86 -7.22 5.11
N TRP A 26 -21.74 -8.17 4.18
CA TRP A 26 -20.44 -8.73 3.80
C TRP A 26 -19.54 -7.67 3.15
N LEU A 27 -20.05 -6.88 2.19
CA LEU A 27 -19.30 -5.78 1.58
C LEU A 27 -18.85 -4.72 2.60
N TRP A 28 -19.69 -4.42 3.60
CA TRP A 28 -19.32 -3.54 4.70
C TRP A 28 -18.16 -4.11 5.52
N ARG A 29 -18.17 -5.41 5.82
CA ARG A 29 -17.02 -6.08 6.47
C ARG A 29 -15.77 -6.02 5.60
N VAL A 30 -15.87 -6.33 4.30
CA VAL A 30 -14.73 -6.19 3.36
C VAL A 30 -14.15 -4.78 3.40
N ALA A 31 -15.00 -3.74 3.41
CA ALA A 31 -14.54 -2.35 3.51
C ALA A 31 -13.83 -2.06 4.83
N ARG A 32 -14.35 -2.58 5.95
CA ARG A 32 -13.75 -2.40 7.28
C ARG A 32 -12.39 -3.08 7.39
N GLU A 33 -12.30 -4.34 6.99
CA GLU A 33 -11.07 -5.13 7.05
C GLU A 33 -10.02 -4.61 6.06
N ALA A 34 -10.44 -4.12 4.88
CA ALA A 34 -9.55 -3.48 3.93
C ALA A 34 -8.86 -2.24 4.50
N ARG A 35 -9.55 -1.42 5.30
CA ARG A 35 -8.93 -0.27 5.98
C ARG A 35 -7.84 -0.70 6.97
N LEU A 36 -7.96 -1.90 7.52
CA LEU A 36 -6.98 -2.51 8.43
C LEU A 36 -5.84 -3.24 7.68
N GLY A 37 -5.83 -3.21 6.34
CA GLY A 37 -4.80 -3.83 5.51
C GLY A 37 -5.01 -5.33 5.26
N PHE A 38 -6.23 -5.84 5.45
CA PHE A 38 -6.57 -7.23 5.14
C PHE A 38 -7.39 -7.31 3.84
N VAL A 39 -7.33 -8.47 3.17
CA VAL A 39 -8.14 -8.77 1.99
C VAL A 39 -8.92 -10.07 2.20
N PRO A 40 -10.05 -10.27 1.49
CA PRO A 40 -10.80 -11.51 1.59
C PRO A 40 -9.95 -12.70 1.13
N GLY A 41 -9.83 -13.70 1.99
CA GLY A 41 -9.20 -15.01 1.75
C GLY A 41 -10.28 -16.06 1.51
N SER A 42 -10.55 -16.90 2.51
CA SER A 42 -11.71 -17.80 2.46
C SER A 42 -13.05 -17.05 2.54
N ALA A 43 -13.07 -15.78 2.93
CA ALA A 43 -14.28 -14.95 2.88
C ALA A 43 -14.86 -14.80 1.45
N TRP A 44 -14.11 -15.14 0.39
CA TRP A 44 -14.62 -15.20 -0.98
C TRP A 44 -15.72 -16.25 -1.19
N TRP A 45 -15.84 -17.25 -0.30
CA TRP A 45 -16.94 -18.22 -0.32
C TRP A 45 -18.32 -17.59 -0.09
N ALA A 46 -18.38 -16.35 0.39
CA ALA A 46 -19.63 -15.61 0.50
C ALA A 46 -20.27 -15.38 -0.88
N VAL A 47 -19.50 -15.23 -1.95
CA VAL A 47 -20.04 -15.00 -3.30
C VAL A 47 -20.85 -16.21 -3.80
N PRO A 48 -20.29 -17.43 -3.90
CA PRO A 48 -21.10 -18.59 -4.27
C PRO A 48 -22.20 -18.87 -3.24
N GLY A 49 -21.99 -18.57 -1.95
CA GLY A 49 -23.04 -18.65 -0.93
C GLY A 49 -24.26 -17.77 -1.24
N VAL A 50 -24.04 -16.48 -1.52
CA VAL A 50 -25.05 -15.49 -1.94
C VAL A 50 -25.75 -15.92 -3.23
N VAL A 51 -25.05 -16.53 -4.18
CA VAL A 51 -25.59 -17.00 -5.46
C VAL A 51 -26.46 -18.25 -5.29
N CYS A 52 -26.06 -19.19 -4.42
CA CYS A 52 -26.78 -20.44 -4.20
C CYS A 52 -28.16 -20.23 -3.58
N LEU A 53 -28.34 -19.23 -2.70
CA LEU A 53 -29.63 -18.96 -2.04
C LEU A 53 -30.79 -18.69 -3.03
N PRO A 54 -30.70 -17.72 -3.96
CA PRO A 54 -31.74 -17.51 -4.97
C PRO A 54 -31.78 -18.64 -6.02
N LEU A 55 -30.64 -19.27 -6.36
CA LEU A 55 -30.65 -20.41 -7.28
C LEU A 55 -31.44 -21.61 -6.72
N ALA A 56 -31.44 -21.81 -5.40
CA ALA A 56 -32.26 -22.85 -4.78
C ALA A 56 -33.74 -22.68 -5.09
N ALA A 57 -34.25 -21.45 -5.08
CA ALA A 57 -35.63 -21.13 -5.45
C ALA A 57 -35.85 -21.24 -6.97
N ILE A 58 -34.92 -20.72 -7.78
CA ILE A 58 -35.05 -20.71 -9.26
C ILE A 58 -35.04 -22.12 -9.85
N LEU A 59 -34.20 -23.01 -9.31
CA LEU A 59 -34.02 -24.37 -9.79
C LEU A 59 -34.92 -25.39 -9.07
N ASP A 60 -35.66 -24.96 -8.04
CA ASP A 60 -36.42 -25.82 -7.12
C ASP A 60 -35.56 -26.96 -6.53
N VAL A 61 -34.35 -26.61 -6.06
CA VAL A 61 -33.40 -27.53 -5.43
C VAL A 61 -33.10 -27.08 -4.01
N PRO A 62 -33.83 -27.59 -2.99
CA PRO A 62 -33.66 -27.17 -1.59
C PRO A 62 -32.24 -27.38 -1.05
N ALA A 63 -31.53 -28.40 -1.54
CA ALA A 63 -30.14 -28.68 -1.13
C ALA A 63 -29.19 -27.50 -1.42
N LEU A 64 -29.44 -26.71 -2.48
CA LEU A 64 -28.63 -25.52 -2.79
C LEU A 64 -28.76 -24.45 -1.72
N PHE A 65 -29.89 -24.35 -1.04
CA PHE A 65 -30.06 -23.42 0.08
C PHE A 65 -29.14 -23.78 1.23
N GLY A 66 -29.10 -25.07 1.62
CA GLY A 66 -28.21 -25.58 2.66
C GLY A 66 -26.73 -25.38 2.32
N VAL A 67 -26.34 -25.66 1.07
CA VAL A 67 -24.98 -25.39 0.58
C VAL A 67 -24.66 -23.89 0.63
N GLY A 68 -25.58 -23.03 0.19
CA GLY A 68 -25.41 -21.58 0.22
C GLY A 68 -25.21 -21.04 1.65
N ALA A 69 -26.04 -21.49 2.59
CA ALA A 69 -25.91 -21.16 4.00
C ALA A 69 -24.58 -21.66 4.59
N ALA A 70 -24.16 -22.89 4.29
CA ALA A 70 -22.89 -23.43 4.75
C ALA A 70 -21.69 -22.64 4.22
N LEU A 71 -21.71 -22.22 2.95
CA LEU A 71 -20.67 -21.38 2.35
C LEU A 71 -20.60 -19.99 2.99
N LEU A 72 -21.75 -19.41 3.36
CA LEU A 72 -21.80 -18.13 4.10
C LEU A 72 -21.22 -18.28 5.51
N LEU A 73 -21.54 -19.36 6.21
CA LEU A 73 -20.96 -19.66 7.52
C LEU A 73 -19.45 -19.89 7.42
N LEU A 74 -18.99 -20.60 6.39
CA LEU A 74 -17.58 -20.78 6.10
C LEU A 74 -16.89 -19.42 5.86
N ALA A 75 -17.51 -18.55 5.07
CA ALA A 75 -16.97 -17.22 4.81
C ALA A 75 -16.88 -16.35 6.08
N GLU A 76 -17.81 -16.54 7.02
CA GLU A 76 -17.89 -15.77 8.26
C GLU A 76 -16.94 -16.29 9.35
N PHE A 77 -16.86 -17.61 9.53
CA PHE A 77 -16.25 -18.25 10.71
C PHE A 77 -14.97 -19.03 10.42
N TRP A 78 -14.55 -19.18 9.16
CA TRP A 78 -13.33 -19.92 8.84
C TRP A 78 -12.06 -19.19 9.34
N PRO A 79 -11.10 -19.89 9.95
CA PRO A 79 -9.82 -19.30 10.29
C PRO A 79 -9.15 -18.77 9.01
N LEU A 80 -8.68 -17.52 9.04
CA LEU A 80 -8.12 -16.82 7.87
C LEU A 80 -9.17 -16.39 6.82
N ALA A 81 -10.43 -16.16 7.22
CA ALA A 81 -11.43 -15.46 6.40
C ALA A 81 -10.87 -14.21 5.72
N TYR A 82 -10.08 -13.44 6.47
CA TYR A 82 -9.32 -12.29 5.98
C TYR A 82 -7.84 -12.49 6.24
N ARG A 83 -7.00 -12.12 5.27
CA ARG A 83 -5.53 -12.28 5.33
C ARG A 83 -4.83 -11.01 4.90
N ARG A 84 -3.60 -10.79 5.39
CA ARG A 84 -2.75 -9.70 4.91
C ARG A 84 -2.12 -10.10 3.57
N PRO A 85 -2.34 -9.35 2.48
CA PRO A 85 -1.69 -9.64 1.21
C PRO A 85 -0.23 -9.15 1.24
N ARG A 86 0.63 -9.75 0.40
CA ARG A 86 2.04 -9.33 0.25
C ARG A 86 2.19 -8.01 -0.52
N SER A 87 1.24 -7.72 -1.40
CA SER A 87 1.19 -6.52 -2.23
C SER A 87 -0.20 -5.89 -2.14
N ARG A 88 -0.30 -4.61 -2.52
CA ARG A 88 -1.59 -3.94 -2.59
C ARG A 88 -2.46 -4.61 -3.66
N PRO A 89 -3.75 -4.88 -3.38
CA PRO A 89 -4.67 -5.39 -4.38
C PRO A 89 -4.84 -4.40 -5.54
N ASP A 90 -4.70 -4.90 -6.77
CA ASP A 90 -4.85 -4.13 -8.00
C ASP A 90 -6.36 -3.90 -8.29
N PRO A 91 -6.82 -2.65 -8.45
CA PRO A 91 -8.20 -2.36 -8.80
C PRO A 91 -8.58 -2.70 -10.26
N ALA A 92 -7.63 -2.93 -11.16
CA ALA A 92 -7.90 -3.05 -12.60
C ALA A 92 -8.87 -4.21 -12.92
N TRP A 93 -8.59 -5.42 -12.43
CA TRP A 93 -9.43 -6.59 -12.68
C TRP A 93 -10.83 -6.48 -12.05
N PRO A 94 -10.98 -6.08 -10.77
CA PRO A 94 -12.29 -5.80 -10.21
C PRO A 94 -13.09 -4.72 -10.97
N ALA A 95 -12.40 -3.69 -11.50
CA ALA A 95 -13.05 -2.66 -12.30
C ALA A 95 -13.60 -3.22 -13.63
N VAL A 96 -12.81 -4.02 -14.34
CA VAL A 96 -13.25 -4.69 -15.57
C VAL A 96 -14.45 -5.60 -15.28
N GLY A 97 -14.39 -6.40 -14.22
CA GLY A 97 -15.49 -7.26 -13.79
C GLY A 97 -16.77 -6.48 -13.50
N ALA A 98 -16.67 -5.35 -12.78
CA ALA A 98 -17.81 -4.50 -12.46
C ALA A 98 -18.45 -3.85 -13.69
N VAL A 99 -17.63 -3.39 -14.65
CA VAL A 99 -18.13 -2.83 -15.92
C VAL A 99 -18.84 -3.90 -16.73
N LEU A 100 -18.23 -5.07 -16.90
CA LEU A 100 -18.81 -6.18 -17.66
C LEU A 100 -20.11 -6.69 -17.03
N SER A 101 -20.13 -6.85 -15.71
CA SER A 101 -21.32 -7.33 -15.00
C SER A 101 -22.46 -6.31 -15.08
N LEU A 102 -22.18 -5.01 -14.95
CA LEU A 102 -23.19 -3.97 -15.05
C LEU A 102 -23.77 -3.85 -16.47
N VAL A 103 -22.91 -3.92 -17.50
CA VAL A 103 -23.36 -3.94 -18.91
C VAL A 103 -24.23 -5.17 -19.18
N ALA A 104 -23.82 -6.34 -18.70
CA ALA A 104 -24.57 -7.58 -18.89
C ALA A 104 -25.93 -7.57 -18.16
N VAL A 105 -25.97 -7.13 -16.89
CA VAL A 105 -27.22 -6.97 -16.12
C VAL A 105 -28.15 -6.01 -16.84
N PHE A 106 -27.65 -4.86 -17.28
CA PHE A 106 -28.46 -3.88 -18.02
C PHE A 106 -28.99 -4.44 -19.33
N GLY A 107 -28.18 -5.22 -20.06
CA GLY A 107 -28.59 -5.91 -21.27
C GLY A 107 -29.72 -6.92 -21.04
N VAL A 108 -29.63 -7.72 -19.97
CA VAL A 108 -30.67 -8.68 -19.58
C VAL A 108 -31.96 -7.96 -19.20
N LEU A 109 -31.88 -6.91 -18.36
CA LEU A 109 -33.04 -6.13 -17.94
C LEU A 109 -33.72 -5.44 -19.14
N ARG A 110 -32.96 -4.89 -20.08
CA ARG A 110 -33.51 -4.28 -21.30
C ARG A 110 -34.21 -5.28 -22.21
N ARG A 111 -33.67 -6.50 -22.35
CA ARG A 111 -34.33 -7.56 -23.14
C ARG A 111 -35.64 -8.01 -22.49
N GLY A 112 -35.68 -8.13 -21.16
CA GLY A 112 -36.92 -8.44 -20.43
C GLY A 112 -37.98 -7.33 -20.55
N ALA A 113 -37.57 -6.07 -20.70
CA ALA A 113 -38.48 -4.94 -20.89
C ALA A 113 -39.12 -4.84 -22.29
N LEU A 114 -38.57 -5.53 -23.30
CA LEU A 114 -39.05 -5.49 -24.68
C LEU A 114 -40.22 -6.45 -24.97
N GLY A 115 -40.77 -7.09 -23.94
CA GLY A 115 -42.00 -7.88 -24.00
C GLY A 115 -41.77 -9.39 -23.96
N PRO A 116 -42.75 -10.14 -23.43
CA PRO A 116 -42.65 -11.60 -23.21
C PRO A 116 -42.62 -12.44 -24.50
N GLU A 117 -42.91 -11.85 -25.67
CA GLU A 117 -42.99 -12.59 -26.94
C GLU A 117 -41.66 -12.65 -27.72
N ALA A 118 -40.65 -11.84 -27.36
CA ALA A 118 -39.47 -11.65 -28.20
C ALA A 118 -38.33 -12.67 -27.98
N VAL A 119 -38.36 -13.47 -26.92
CA VAL A 119 -37.30 -14.44 -26.64
C VAL A 119 -37.91 -15.64 -25.92
N GLY A 120 -37.86 -16.82 -26.55
CA GLY A 120 -38.28 -18.08 -25.93
C GLY A 120 -37.73 -18.21 -24.50
N ALA A 121 -38.54 -18.81 -23.62
CA ALA A 121 -38.35 -18.99 -22.19
C ALA A 121 -37.04 -19.70 -21.81
N GLY A 122 -35.91 -19.05 -22.06
CA GLY A 122 -34.57 -19.49 -21.69
C GLY A 122 -34.19 -19.08 -20.27
N PRO A 123 -33.00 -19.50 -19.78
CA PRO A 123 -32.54 -19.38 -18.39
C PRO A 123 -32.17 -17.93 -17.96
N GLN A 124 -33.10 -16.98 -18.15
CA GLN A 124 -32.95 -15.58 -17.76
C GLN A 124 -32.75 -15.36 -16.24
N PRO A 125 -33.49 -16.01 -15.32
CA PRO A 125 -33.31 -15.77 -13.89
C PRO A 125 -31.97 -16.33 -13.40
N ILE A 126 -31.54 -17.50 -13.90
CA ILE A 126 -30.24 -18.11 -13.59
C ILE A 126 -29.11 -17.17 -14.01
N LEU A 127 -29.13 -16.70 -15.26
CA LEU A 127 -28.11 -15.78 -15.78
C LEU A 127 -28.05 -14.50 -14.95
N LEU A 128 -29.20 -13.90 -14.63
CA LEU A 128 -29.25 -12.69 -13.82
C LEU A 128 -28.67 -12.91 -12.41
N THR A 129 -28.99 -14.02 -11.76
CA THR A 129 -28.42 -14.38 -10.45
C THR A 129 -26.90 -14.54 -10.52
N LEU A 130 -26.37 -15.19 -11.55
CA LEU A 130 -24.92 -15.33 -11.75
C LEU A 130 -24.25 -13.97 -11.98
N LEU A 131 -24.86 -13.09 -12.78
CA LEU A 131 -24.36 -11.74 -13.04
C LEU A 131 -24.39 -10.85 -11.80
N LEU A 132 -25.41 -10.99 -10.94
CA LEU A 132 -25.47 -10.32 -9.65
C LEU A 132 -24.37 -10.82 -8.71
N GLY A 133 -24.11 -12.13 -8.68
CA GLY A 133 -22.97 -12.71 -7.96
C GLY A 133 -21.63 -12.15 -8.43
N LEU A 134 -21.42 -12.07 -9.74
CA LEU A 134 -20.23 -11.46 -10.33
C LEU A 134 -20.10 -9.96 -9.97
N SER A 135 -21.22 -9.25 -9.93
CA SER A 135 -21.26 -7.84 -9.52
C SER A 135 -20.86 -7.67 -8.04
N VAL A 136 -21.37 -8.53 -7.15
CA VAL A 136 -20.98 -8.55 -5.73
C VAL A 136 -19.49 -8.87 -5.57
N ALA A 137 -18.97 -9.84 -6.33
CA ALA A 137 -17.56 -10.19 -6.29
C ALA A 137 -16.66 -9.03 -6.76
N SER A 138 -17.03 -8.40 -7.87
CA SER A 138 -16.31 -7.25 -8.43
C SER A 138 -16.34 -6.05 -7.50
N ALA A 139 -17.50 -5.77 -6.87
CA ALA A 139 -17.65 -4.74 -5.86
C ALA A 139 -16.74 -5.00 -4.64
N ALA A 140 -16.67 -6.24 -4.15
CA ALA A 140 -15.79 -6.59 -3.04
C ALA A 140 -14.31 -6.36 -3.37
N GLY A 141 -13.87 -6.74 -4.57
CA GLY A 141 -12.51 -6.50 -5.05
C GLY A 141 -12.18 -5.01 -5.15
N LEU A 142 -13.10 -4.21 -5.70
CA LEU A 142 -12.96 -2.75 -5.79
C LEU A 142 -12.92 -2.09 -4.42
N VAL A 143 -13.85 -2.45 -3.53
CA VAL A 143 -13.90 -1.95 -2.16
C VAL A 143 -12.61 -2.28 -1.43
N ALA A 144 -12.11 -3.52 -1.56
CA ALA A 144 -10.84 -3.92 -0.98
C ALA A 144 -9.68 -3.06 -1.50
N ALA A 145 -9.58 -2.84 -2.82
CA ALA A 145 -8.51 -2.04 -3.42
C ALA A 145 -8.56 -0.53 -3.09
N LEU A 146 -9.76 0.03 -3.03
CA LEU A 146 -10.00 1.45 -2.77
C LEU A 146 -9.83 1.81 -1.30
N ARG A 147 -10.24 0.90 -0.39
CA ARG A 147 -10.13 1.09 1.05
C ARG A 147 -8.80 0.60 1.62
N PHE A 148 -8.01 -0.13 0.85
CA PHE A 148 -6.68 -0.57 1.29
C PHE A 148 -5.81 0.64 1.65
N PRO A 149 -5.16 0.65 2.82
CA PRO A 149 -4.28 1.74 3.20
C PRO A 149 -3.21 1.93 2.14
N LYS A 150 -3.05 3.16 1.66
CA LYS A 150 -1.89 3.54 0.86
C LYS A 150 -0.70 3.48 1.79
N VAL A 151 0.05 2.39 1.74
CA VAL A 151 1.32 2.30 2.45
C VAL A 151 2.22 3.40 1.86
N ALA A 152 2.44 4.46 2.63
CA ALA A 152 3.47 5.46 2.33
C ALA A 152 4.83 4.86 2.70
N THR A 153 5.22 3.77 2.04
CA THR A 153 6.57 3.20 2.14
C THR A 153 7.50 4.05 1.30
N ARG A 154 7.85 5.23 1.81
CA ARG A 154 9.20 5.72 1.56
C ARG A 154 10.08 4.91 2.51
N PRO A 155 10.99 4.05 2.06
CA PRO A 155 11.97 3.48 2.98
C PRO A 155 12.68 4.66 3.63
N ALA A 156 12.47 4.85 4.93
CA ALA A 156 13.22 5.82 5.68
C ALA A 156 14.70 5.40 5.55
N LEU A 157 15.54 6.30 5.05
CA LEU A 157 16.99 6.14 5.15
C LEU A 157 17.28 6.08 6.65
N GLY A 158 17.47 4.86 7.17
CA GLY A 158 17.60 4.56 8.59
C GLY A 158 18.94 3.87 8.88
N PHE A 159 19.06 3.25 10.05
CA PHE A 159 20.28 2.55 10.47
C PHE A 159 20.81 1.54 9.43
N GLN A 160 19.91 0.89 8.69
CA GLN A 160 20.28 -0.08 7.64
C GLN A 160 21.16 0.52 6.54
N ALA A 161 21.09 1.84 6.31
CA ALA A 161 21.95 2.53 5.34
C ALA A 161 23.44 2.39 5.66
N ARG A 162 23.81 2.09 6.92
CA ARG A 162 25.18 1.81 7.35
C ARG A 162 25.79 0.61 6.63
N TRP A 163 24.99 -0.41 6.38
CA TRP A 163 25.43 -1.71 5.84
C TRP A 163 25.22 -1.83 4.33
N ASN A 164 24.56 -0.84 3.71
CA ASN A 164 24.30 -0.83 2.29
C ASN A 164 25.52 -0.36 1.50
N ARG A 165 25.62 -0.79 0.24
CA ARG A 165 26.62 -0.25 -0.69
C ARG A 165 26.41 1.25 -0.82
N THR A 166 27.40 2.03 -0.40
CA THR A 166 27.33 3.49 -0.44
C THR A 166 27.96 4.03 -1.72
N LEU A 167 27.38 5.12 -2.22
CA LEU A 167 27.92 5.87 -3.36
C LEU A 167 28.53 7.18 -2.86
N THR A 168 29.70 7.53 -3.39
CA THR A 168 30.26 8.87 -3.28
C THR A 168 29.83 9.64 -4.52
N PRO A 169 29.08 10.76 -4.39
CA PRO A 169 28.66 11.54 -5.54
C PRO A 169 29.87 12.19 -6.22
N ASP A 170 29.76 12.43 -7.53
CA ASP A 170 30.82 13.09 -8.33
C ASP A 170 31.06 14.55 -7.88
N TRP A 171 30.03 15.19 -7.31
CA TRP A 171 30.09 16.55 -6.79
C TRP A 171 29.77 16.58 -5.30
N PRO A 172 30.41 17.47 -4.51
CA PRO A 172 30.14 17.57 -3.09
C PRO A 172 28.73 18.13 -2.84
N GLU A 173 27.89 17.36 -2.16
CA GLU A 173 26.52 17.76 -1.76
C GLU A 173 26.45 18.25 -0.31
N LEU A 174 27.44 17.87 0.49
CA LEU A 174 27.63 18.27 1.87
C LEU A 174 29.01 18.91 2.02
N ASN A 175 29.09 19.92 2.89
CA ASN A 175 30.34 20.52 3.33
C ASN A 175 30.40 20.46 4.86
N VAL A 176 31.60 20.38 5.43
CA VAL A 176 31.82 20.41 6.86
C VAL A 176 32.79 21.51 7.24
N THR A 177 32.47 22.26 8.30
CA THR A 177 33.38 23.21 8.92
C THR A 177 33.51 22.91 10.41
N LEU A 178 34.72 23.08 10.96
CA LEU A 178 34.98 22.81 12.38
C LEU A 178 34.84 24.10 13.20
N SER A 179 34.30 23.96 14.41
CA SER A 179 34.17 25.03 15.40
C SER A 179 34.42 24.48 16.80
N GLU A 180 34.49 25.36 17.80
CA GLU A 180 34.59 24.98 19.21
C GLU A 180 33.41 24.12 19.70
N ARG A 181 32.22 24.27 19.08
CA ARG A 181 31.01 23.51 19.44
C ARG A 181 30.92 22.15 18.75
N GLY A 182 31.83 21.85 17.82
CA GLY A 182 31.82 20.64 17.00
C GLY A 182 31.83 20.94 15.50
N ALA A 183 31.39 19.96 14.71
CA ALA A 183 31.43 19.98 13.26
C ALA A 183 30.08 20.43 12.67
N HIS A 184 30.12 21.50 11.89
CA HIS A 184 28.96 22.07 11.20
C HIS A 184 28.82 21.44 9.83
N LEU A 185 27.77 20.65 9.64
CA LEU A 185 27.44 20.00 8.39
C LEU A 185 26.45 20.87 7.61
N ARG A 186 26.86 21.40 6.47
CA ARG A 186 26.02 22.23 5.60
C ARG A 186 25.61 21.47 4.34
N ASN A 187 24.33 21.54 3.99
CA ASN A 187 23.86 21.12 2.66
C ASN A 187 24.23 22.18 1.62
N VAL A 188 25.15 21.84 0.71
CA VAL A 188 25.57 22.71 -0.40
C VAL A 188 24.89 22.35 -1.72
N SER A 189 24.08 21.29 -1.74
CA SER A 189 23.27 20.94 -2.91
C SER A 189 22.06 21.87 -3.06
N ARG A 190 21.48 21.90 -4.27
CA ARG A 190 20.27 22.68 -4.57
C ARG A 190 18.98 22.04 -4.05
N THR A 191 19.06 20.82 -3.53
CA THR A 191 17.91 20.00 -3.14
C THR A 191 17.99 19.63 -1.66
N PRO A 192 16.85 19.42 -0.99
CA PRO A 192 16.89 18.90 0.37
C PRO A 192 17.44 17.46 0.37
N LEU A 193 18.20 17.13 1.41
CA LEU A 193 18.83 15.82 1.59
C LEU A 193 18.21 15.11 2.80
N ARG A 194 17.95 13.81 2.66
CA ARG A 194 17.51 12.95 3.77
C ARG A 194 18.70 12.45 4.53
N LEU A 195 18.66 12.58 5.85
CA LEU A 195 19.73 12.18 6.75
C LEU A 195 19.34 10.88 7.46
N ALA A 196 20.17 9.85 7.36
CA ALA A 196 19.97 8.60 8.09
C ALA A 196 20.60 8.62 9.47
N GLY A 197 21.80 9.20 9.56
CA GLY A 197 22.58 9.26 10.78
C GLY A 197 24.05 9.54 10.48
N TRP A 198 24.85 9.65 11.54
CA TRP A 198 26.27 9.93 11.45
C TRP A 198 27.08 9.21 12.54
N SER A 199 28.39 9.12 12.33
CA SER A 199 29.37 8.55 13.26
C SER A 199 30.67 9.36 13.23
N PRO A 200 31.34 9.61 14.36
CA PRO A 200 32.73 10.05 14.36
C PRO A 200 33.63 9.03 13.67
N ALA A 201 34.72 9.49 13.06
CA ALA A 201 35.75 8.62 12.48
C ALA A 201 36.53 7.92 13.60
N GLY A 202 36.72 6.61 13.47
CA GLY A 202 37.38 5.78 14.49
C GLY A 202 36.44 5.21 15.56
N MET A 203 35.17 5.61 15.59
CA MET A 203 34.17 5.06 16.50
C MET A 203 33.07 4.31 15.73
N ASN A 204 32.58 3.22 16.32
CA ASN A 204 31.39 2.51 15.83
C ASN A 204 30.13 3.03 16.55
N ALA A 205 29.75 4.27 16.26
CA ALA A 205 28.54 4.87 16.82
C ALA A 205 27.50 5.17 15.73
N TRP A 206 26.26 5.39 16.14
CA TRP A 206 25.20 5.85 15.25
C TRP A 206 24.35 6.91 15.92
N TYR A 207 24.59 8.16 15.55
CA TYR A 207 23.89 9.31 16.09
C TYR A 207 22.91 9.86 15.07
N ARG A 208 21.78 10.39 15.57
CA ARG A 208 20.88 11.19 14.76
C ARG A 208 21.50 12.58 14.56
N VAL A 209 21.34 13.12 13.35
CA VAL A 209 21.76 14.49 13.05
C VAL A 209 20.81 15.47 13.75
N ARG A 210 21.35 16.57 14.27
CA ARG A 210 20.59 17.58 14.99
C ARG A 210 20.89 18.97 14.47
N ASP A 211 19.95 19.89 14.60
CA ASP A 211 20.20 21.32 14.40
C ASP A 211 21.02 21.90 15.57
N GLU A 212 21.38 23.18 15.46
CA GLU A 212 22.10 23.89 16.53
C GLU A 212 21.31 23.99 17.84
N GLN A 213 19.98 23.86 17.77
CA GLN A 213 19.07 23.86 18.92
C GLN A 213 18.89 22.44 19.50
N GLY A 214 19.59 21.43 18.97
CA GLY A 214 19.54 20.06 19.44
C GLY A 214 18.32 19.26 18.98
N ARG A 215 17.48 19.79 18.08
CA ARG A 215 16.33 19.08 17.52
C ARG A 215 16.80 18.10 16.46
N VAL A 216 16.20 16.91 16.44
CA VAL A 216 16.54 15.88 15.47
C VAL A 216 16.10 16.28 14.07
N LEU A 217 17.02 16.21 13.11
CA LEU A 217 16.77 16.47 11.70
C LEU A 217 16.73 15.15 10.91
N ALA A 218 15.60 14.89 10.24
CA ALA A 218 15.47 13.80 9.27
C ALA A 218 15.78 14.27 7.84
N GLU A 219 15.62 15.57 7.58
CA GLU A 219 15.90 16.21 6.30
C GLU A 219 16.71 17.50 6.56
N LEU A 220 17.68 17.76 5.69
CA LEU A 220 18.52 18.95 5.71
C LEU A 220 18.20 19.78 4.46
N ALA A 221 17.54 20.92 4.63
CA ALA A 221 17.19 21.80 3.52
C ALA A 221 18.44 22.36 2.83
N ALA A 222 18.30 22.78 1.57
CA ALA A 222 19.40 23.42 0.84
C ALA A 222 19.92 24.64 1.60
N GLY A 223 21.23 24.71 1.83
CA GLY A 223 21.88 25.77 2.58
C GLY A 223 21.80 25.65 4.11
N GLN A 224 20.96 24.75 4.65
CA GLN A 224 20.81 24.55 6.10
C GLN A 224 22.04 23.88 6.71
N VAL A 225 22.33 24.24 7.96
CA VAL A 225 23.44 23.72 8.76
C VAL A 225 22.89 22.83 9.88
N ALA A 226 23.57 21.73 10.12
CA ALA A 226 23.38 20.83 11.25
C ALA A 226 24.64 20.79 12.11
N LEU A 227 24.50 20.62 13.42
CA LEU A 227 25.61 20.51 14.35
C LEU A 227 25.86 19.05 14.71
N LEU A 228 27.08 18.59 14.47
CA LEU A 228 27.57 17.27 14.87
C LEU A 228 28.48 17.46 16.10
N PRO A 229 28.07 17.02 17.30
CA PRO A 229 28.87 17.16 18.51
C PRO A 229 30.06 16.21 18.46
N VAL A 230 31.18 16.70 17.91
CA VAL A 230 32.48 16.03 17.90
C VAL A 230 33.37 16.59 19.01
N THR A 231 34.27 15.76 19.50
CA THR A 231 35.24 16.08 20.55
C THR A 231 36.60 16.48 19.95
N PRO A 232 37.50 17.10 20.74
CA PRO A 232 38.85 17.43 20.29
C PRO A 232 39.73 16.23 19.89
N PHE A 233 39.29 15.01 20.22
CA PHE A 233 39.97 13.75 19.90
C PHE A 233 39.44 13.07 18.63
N ASP A 234 38.28 13.49 18.14
CA ASP A 234 37.70 12.92 16.93
C ASP A 234 38.51 13.35 15.71
N SER A 235 38.74 12.40 14.80
CA SER A 235 39.56 12.58 13.58
C SER A 235 38.73 12.69 12.31
N GLY A 236 37.41 12.81 12.42
CA GLY A 236 36.54 12.87 11.25
C GLY A 236 35.07 12.59 11.55
N VAL A 237 34.24 12.65 10.52
CA VAL A 237 32.83 12.26 10.51
C VAL A 237 32.47 11.45 9.27
N ARG A 238 31.49 10.58 9.47
CA ARG A 238 30.84 9.76 8.45
C ARG A 238 29.34 10.05 8.52
N VAL A 239 28.75 10.54 7.44
CA VAL A 239 27.31 10.89 7.39
C VAL A 239 26.64 10.10 6.28
N TRP A 240 25.60 9.36 6.63
CA TRP A 240 24.79 8.61 5.67
C TRP A 240 23.56 9.42 5.31
N TYR A 241 23.36 9.63 4.02
CA TYR A 241 22.29 10.48 3.51
C TYR A 241 21.81 10.01 2.13
N GLY A 242 20.78 10.64 1.59
CA GLY A 242 20.35 10.43 0.22
C GLY A 242 19.48 11.58 -0.27
N PRO A 243 19.25 11.69 -1.57
CA PRO A 243 18.35 12.72 -2.10
C PRO A 243 16.94 12.54 -1.54
N VAL A 244 16.25 13.66 -1.24
CA VAL A 244 14.79 13.64 -1.07
C VAL A 244 14.18 13.45 -2.46
N GLU A 245 14.18 12.24 -2.99
CA GLU A 245 13.49 11.97 -4.25
C GLU A 245 11.99 12.20 -4.07
N GLY A 246 11.50 13.26 -4.70
CA GLY A 246 10.11 13.62 -4.73
C GLY A 246 9.76 14.22 -6.08
N ARG A 247 8.90 13.52 -6.82
CA ARG A 247 8.16 13.95 -8.03
C ARG A 247 8.95 13.86 -9.35
N ARG A 248 8.48 12.94 -10.21
CA ARG A 248 8.83 12.68 -11.62
C ARG A 248 10.05 11.80 -11.89
N GLY A 249 9.78 10.54 -12.22
CA GLY A 249 10.31 9.97 -13.45
C GLY A 249 11.80 9.61 -13.51
N ALA A 250 12.51 9.54 -12.39
CA ALA A 250 13.80 8.84 -12.37
C ALA A 250 13.53 7.35 -12.58
N ARG A 251 13.53 6.91 -13.85
CA ARG A 251 13.60 5.48 -14.17
C ARG A 251 14.79 4.91 -13.40
N PRO A 252 14.61 3.83 -12.62
CA PRO A 252 15.76 3.11 -12.10
C PRO A 252 16.67 2.79 -13.29
N ARG A 253 17.94 3.19 -13.23
CA ARG A 253 18.91 2.76 -14.23
C ARG A 253 18.91 1.24 -14.22
N GLU A 254 18.83 0.64 -15.39
CA GLU A 254 18.80 -0.81 -15.58
C GLU A 254 19.96 -1.45 -14.80
N GLY A 255 19.64 -2.32 -13.84
CA GLY A 255 20.59 -2.90 -12.86
C GLY A 255 20.50 -2.33 -11.43
N GLN A 256 19.57 -1.42 -11.15
CA GLN A 256 19.40 -0.81 -9.82
C GLN A 256 18.31 -1.52 -9.00
N ASP A 257 18.72 -2.21 -7.94
CA ASP A 257 17.82 -2.88 -6.98
C ASP A 257 16.73 -1.90 -6.49
N ALA A 258 15.50 -2.11 -6.97
CA ALA A 258 14.34 -1.25 -6.73
C ALA A 258 13.90 -1.13 -5.26
N GLY A 259 14.65 -1.74 -4.33
CA GLY A 259 14.40 -1.70 -2.89
C GLY A 259 15.43 -0.89 -2.08
N ASN A 260 16.52 -0.40 -2.68
CA ASN A 260 17.58 0.26 -1.92
C ASN A 260 17.64 1.78 -2.25
N PRO A 261 17.13 2.67 -1.38
CA PRO A 261 17.34 4.10 -1.57
C PRO A 261 18.85 4.34 -1.65
N GLN A 262 19.33 5.03 -2.69
CA GLN A 262 20.75 5.26 -2.93
C GLN A 262 21.41 5.95 -1.72
N ALA A 263 21.90 5.15 -0.77
CA ALA A 263 22.55 5.64 0.42
C ALA A 263 23.91 6.19 0.00
N ARG A 264 24.11 7.49 0.19
CA ARG A 264 25.37 8.19 -0.04
C ARG A 264 26.10 8.33 1.28
N LEU A 265 27.42 8.29 1.21
CA LEU A 265 28.28 8.44 2.37
C LEU A 265 29.18 9.65 2.19
N PHE A 266 28.96 10.65 3.04
CA PHE A 266 29.87 11.78 3.16
C PHE A 266 30.95 11.44 4.19
N ARG A 267 32.19 11.71 3.81
CA ARG A 267 33.41 11.39 4.56
C ARG A 267 34.23 12.66 4.68
N ALA A 268 34.50 13.08 5.90
CA ALA A 268 35.45 14.15 6.16
C ALA A 268 36.36 13.70 7.30
N ASP A 269 37.65 13.69 7.05
CA ASP A 269 38.69 13.33 8.03
C ASP A 269 39.58 14.55 8.27
N TRP A 270 40.06 14.72 9.50
CA TRP A 270 40.94 15.80 9.92
C TRP A 270 41.90 15.33 11.02
N THR A 271 42.97 16.08 11.25
CA THR A 271 43.86 15.82 12.39
C THR A 271 43.22 16.37 13.68
N PRO A 272 43.06 15.57 14.75
CA PRO A 272 42.53 16.05 16.01
C PRO A 272 43.39 17.17 16.59
N ALA A 273 42.76 18.23 17.13
CA ALA A 273 43.48 19.35 17.73
C ALA A 273 44.35 18.90 18.92
N ALA A 274 43.90 17.90 19.69
CA ALA A 274 44.66 17.32 20.79
C ALA A 274 46.00 16.69 20.37
N GLN A 275 46.12 16.27 19.11
CA GLN A 275 47.32 15.63 18.55
C GLN A 275 48.19 16.59 17.73
N ALA A 276 47.77 17.85 17.57
CA ALA A 276 48.50 18.84 16.78
C ALA A 276 49.91 19.13 17.33
N ALA A 277 50.09 19.03 18.66
CA ALA A 277 51.37 19.26 19.35
C ALA A 277 52.34 18.06 19.29
N GLN A 278 51.88 16.86 18.92
CA GLN A 278 52.70 15.63 18.89
C GLN A 278 53.25 15.31 17.50
N ARG A 279 53.18 16.27 16.56
CA ARG A 279 53.77 16.12 15.23
C ARG A 279 55.30 16.16 15.33
N VAL A 280 55.91 14.99 15.48
CA VAL A 280 57.31 14.80 15.06
C VAL A 280 57.29 14.79 13.53
N LEU A 281 57.83 15.84 12.93
CA LEU A 281 58.18 15.84 11.51
C LEU A 281 59.24 14.75 11.31
N ASN A 282 58.94 13.73 10.50
CA ASN A 282 59.97 12.98 9.79
C ASN A 282 60.16 13.62 8.42
#